data_AF-A0A4V2JB35-F1
#
_entry.id   AF-A0A4V2JB35-F1
#
_cell.length_a   1.000
_cell.length_b   1.000
_cell.length_c   1.000
_cell.angle_alpha   90.00
_cell.angle_beta   90.00
_cell.angle_gamma   90.00
#
_symmetry.space_group_name_H-M   'P 1'
#
loop_
_entity.id
_entity.type
_entity.pdbx_description
1 polymer ?
#
loop_
_entity_poly.entity_id
_entity_poly.type
_entity_poly.pdbx_seq_one_letter_code
_entity_poly.pdbx_strand_id
1 'polypeptide(L)'
;MKTLFSYILLFTLAFRPLYNISYVAYFELNIDYIIETYCVNKEKPSLQCNGKCHLANQLSLVSNVDTKEDALSFNSFYEAFIPVYFQKLELNCTTYNNNYFILNNWNYTKAFNSLYKDNLDPPPKVV
;
A
#
# COMPACT_ATOMS: atom_id res chain seq x y z
N MET A 1 1.77 3.96 42.59
CA MET A 1 0.95 3.04 41.76
C MET A 1 0.53 3.67 40.42
N LYS A 2 0.01 4.91 40.40
CA LYS A 2 -0.41 5.58 39.14
C LYS A 2 0.72 5.73 38.11
N THR A 3 1.93 6.06 38.56
CA THR A 3 3.13 6.16 37.71
C THR A 3 3.51 4.82 37.08
N LEU A 4 3.45 3.73 37.84
CA LEU A 4 3.72 2.38 37.36
C LEU A 4 2.69 1.94 36.30
N PHE A 5 1.40 2.20 36.53
CA PHE A 5 0.35 1.95 35.53
C PHE A 5 0.55 2.78 34.26
N SER A 6 0.98 4.03 34.39
CA SER A 6 1.29 4.89 33.24
C SER A 6 2.43 4.32 32.40
N TYR A 7 3.50 3.83 33.02
CA TYR A 7 4.61 3.20 32.30
C TYR A 7 4.16 1.90 31.62
N ILE A 8 3.40 1.05 32.32
CA ILE A 8 2.88 -0.19 31.73
C ILE A 8 2.04 0.12 30.50
N LEU A 9 1.10 1.07 30.61
CA LEU A 9 0.24 1.47 29.49
C LEU A 9 1.08 1.99 28.31
N LEU A 10 2.09 2.82 28.58
CA LEU A 10 2.98 3.37 27.57
C LEU A 10 3.78 2.26 26.85
N PHE A 11 4.36 1.32 27.61
CA PHE A 11 5.08 0.18 27.02
C PHE A 11 4.16 -0.73 26.20
N THR A 12 2.94 -1.00 26.67
CA THR A 12 1.99 -1.82 25.91
C THR A 12 1.58 -1.18 24.58
N LEU A 13 1.42 0.15 24.54
CA LEU A 13 1.10 0.87 23.32
C LEU A 13 2.31 0.97 22.37
N ALA A 14 3.52 1.12 22.91
CA ALA A 14 4.76 1.18 22.13
C ALA A 14 5.22 -0.18 21.58
N PHE A 15 4.76 -1.30 22.16
CA PHE A 15 5.20 -2.64 21.75
C PHE A 15 4.89 -2.96 20.29
N ARG A 16 3.69 -2.59 19.81
CA ARG A 16 3.26 -2.86 18.43
C ARG A 16 4.13 -2.18 17.36
N PRO A 17 4.42 -0.86 17.42
CA PRO A 17 5.33 -0.25 16.46
C PRO A 17 6.77 -0.77 16.61
N LEU A 18 7.24 -1.02 17.84
CA LEU A 18 8.58 -1.60 18.07
C LEU A 18 8.74 -2.97 17.40
N TYR A 19 7.73 -3.82 17.48
CA TYR A 19 7.73 -5.13 16.81
C TYR A 19 7.84 -4.99 15.29
N ASN A 20 7.07 -4.09 14.66
CA ASN A 20 7.17 -3.86 13.21
C ASN A 20 8.53 -3.27 12.80
N ILE A 21 9.03 -2.28 13.54
CA ILE A 21 10.38 -1.69 13.33
C ILE A 21 11.46 -2.76 13.40
N SER A 22 11.32 -3.75 14.31
CA SER A 22 12.32 -4.80 14.47
C SER A 22 12.55 -5.64 13.21
N TYR A 23 11.52 -5.88 12.39
CA TYR A 23 11.65 -6.60 11.12
C TYR A 23 12.48 -5.84 10.09
N VAL A 24 12.22 -4.53 9.95
CA VAL A 24 12.98 -3.69 9.02
C VAL A 24 14.41 -3.49 9.52
N ALA A 25 14.59 -3.27 10.83
CA ALA A 25 15.92 -3.19 11.41
C ALA A 25 16.73 -4.49 11.18
N TYR A 26 16.11 -5.66 11.38
CA TYR A 26 16.75 -6.94 11.08
C TYR A 26 17.14 -7.05 9.61
N PHE A 27 16.25 -6.65 8.69
CA PHE A 27 16.51 -6.65 7.25
C PHE A 27 17.71 -5.76 6.87
N GLU A 28 17.71 -4.51 7.32
CA GLU A 28 18.76 -3.53 7.02
C GLU A 28 20.12 -3.94 7.60
N LEU A 29 20.14 -4.47 8.83
CA LEU A 29 21.37 -4.88 9.50
C LEU A 29 21.96 -6.19 8.96
N ASN A 30 21.17 -6.99 8.24
CA ASN A 30 21.58 -8.32 7.76
C ASN A 30 21.38 -8.50 6.25
N ILE A 31 21.38 -7.40 5.49
CA ILE A 31 21.02 -7.43 4.06
C ILE A 31 21.92 -8.35 3.24
N ASP A 32 23.23 -8.39 3.54
CA ASP A 32 24.19 -9.24 2.84
C ASP A 32 23.87 -10.73 3.05
N TYR A 33 23.65 -11.13 4.31
CA TYR A 33 23.23 -12.49 4.66
C TYR A 33 21.90 -12.86 4.00
N ILE A 34 20.95 -11.93 3.94
CA ILE A 34 19.64 -12.16 3.35
C ILE A 34 19.74 -12.37 1.84
N ILE A 35 20.57 -11.56 1.15
CA ILE A 35 20.82 -11.71 -0.27
C ILE A 35 21.49 -13.06 -0.55
N GLU A 36 22.52 -13.41 0.23
CA GLU A 36 23.26 -14.66 0.05
C GLU A 36 22.41 -15.89 0.34
N THR A 37 21.52 -15.84 1.32
CA THR A 37 20.78 -17.03 1.76
C THR A 37 19.41 -17.15 1.11
N TYR A 38 18.65 -16.06 1.02
CA TYR A 38 17.20 -16.10 0.74
C TYR A 38 16.79 -15.57 -0.64
N CYS A 39 17.66 -14.92 -1.42
CA CYS A 39 17.26 -14.52 -2.78
C CYS A 39 17.04 -15.76 -3.67
N VAL A 40 15.84 -15.87 -4.23
CA VAL A 40 15.45 -16.96 -5.14
C VAL A 40 16.01 -16.81 -6.55
N ASN A 41 16.33 -15.58 -6.97
CA ASN A 41 16.75 -15.23 -8.34
C ASN A 41 18.23 -14.80 -8.43
N LYS A 42 19.14 -15.52 -7.76
CA LYS A 42 20.59 -15.17 -7.77
C LYS A 42 21.20 -15.16 -9.17
N GLU A 43 20.72 -16.04 -10.04
CA GLU A 43 21.19 -16.17 -11.42
C GLU A 43 20.62 -15.10 -12.38
N LYS A 44 19.63 -14.31 -11.93
CA LYS A 44 18.94 -13.28 -12.73
C LYS A 44 19.04 -11.90 -12.06
N PRO A 45 20.24 -11.28 -12.05
CA PRO A 45 20.46 -9.99 -11.39
C PRO A 45 19.62 -8.84 -11.97
N SER A 46 19.15 -8.97 -13.22
CA SER A 46 18.23 -8.01 -13.85
C SER A 46 16.88 -7.88 -13.13
N LEU A 47 16.48 -8.89 -12.34
CA LEU A 47 15.22 -8.88 -11.58
C LEU A 47 15.34 -8.15 -10.22
N GLN A 48 16.53 -7.68 -9.85
CA GLN A 48 16.76 -6.80 -8.69
C GLN A 48 16.20 -7.32 -7.35
N CYS A 49 16.29 -8.62 -7.09
CA CYS A 49 15.80 -9.25 -5.85
C CYS A 49 16.33 -8.51 -4.60
N ASN A 50 17.65 -8.39 -4.43
CA ASN A 50 18.30 -7.61 -3.36
C ASN A 50 17.64 -7.77 -1.97
N GLY A 51 17.25 -9.00 -1.62
CA GLY A 51 16.53 -9.32 -0.37
C GLY A 51 15.05 -8.91 -0.31
N LYS A 52 14.55 -8.10 -1.25
CA LYS A 52 13.18 -7.55 -1.27
C LYS A 52 12.10 -8.62 -1.34
N CYS A 53 12.32 -9.71 -2.08
CA CYS A 53 11.36 -10.81 -2.17
C CYS A 53 11.17 -11.51 -0.81
N HIS A 54 12.26 -11.68 -0.06
CA HIS A 54 12.21 -12.26 1.29
C HIS A 54 11.50 -11.30 2.26
N LEU A 55 11.85 -10.01 2.22
CA LEU A 55 11.19 -8.99 3.04
C LEU A 55 9.67 -8.93 2.77
N ALA A 56 9.26 -8.96 1.51
CA ALA A 56 7.85 -8.97 1.12
C ALA A 56 7.10 -10.18 1.73
N ASN A 57 7.69 -11.37 1.66
CA ASN A 57 7.11 -12.58 2.25
C ASN A 57 7.00 -12.50 3.79
N GLN A 58 7.99 -11.92 4.46
CA GLN A 58 7.93 -11.75 5.92
C GLN A 58 6.84 -10.76 6.33
N LEU A 59 6.69 -9.67 5.58
CA LEU A 59 5.67 -8.65 5.83
C LEU A 59 4.26 -9.16 5.54
N SER A 60 4.07 -10.01 4.52
CA SER A 60 2.76 -10.59 4.20
C SER A 60 2.23 -11.51 5.29
N LEU A 61 3.09 -12.16 6.07
CA LEU A 61 2.68 -13.00 7.21
C LEU A 61 2.13 -12.17 8.39
N VAL A 62 2.49 -10.88 8.47
CA VAL A 62 2.06 -9.97 9.53
C VAL A 62 0.74 -9.28 9.15
N SER A 63 0.51 -9.05 7.85
CA SER A 63 -0.75 -8.54 7.32
C SER A 63 -1.72 -9.70 7.04
N ASN A 64 -2.66 -9.98 7.95
CA ASN A 64 -3.80 -10.89 7.70
C ASN A 64 -4.80 -10.28 6.69
N VAL A 65 -4.33 -9.84 5.52
CA VAL A 65 -5.17 -9.24 4.48
C VAL A 65 -5.03 -10.08 3.23
N ASP A 66 -6.05 -10.90 2.96
CA ASP A 66 -6.21 -11.75 1.77
C ASP A 66 -6.39 -10.96 0.46
N THR A 67 -5.95 -9.70 0.39
CA THR A 67 -6.01 -8.91 -0.85
C THR A 67 -4.73 -9.09 -1.64
N LYS A 68 -4.82 -9.96 -2.64
CA LYS A 68 -4.04 -9.87 -3.87
C LYS A 68 -4.30 -8.49 -4.47
N GLU A 69 -3.37 -7.55 -4.32
CA GLU A 69 -3.12 -6.43 -5.24
C GLU A 69 -2.01 -5.53 -4.67
N ASP A 70 -0.85 -5.59 -5.32
CA ASP A 70 0.27 -4.67 -5.55
C ASP A 70 0.45 -3.31 -4.81
N ALA A 71 -0.28 -2.99 -3.74
CA ALA A 71 -0.01 -1.84 -2.87
C ALA A 71 0.96 -2.25 -1.76
N LEU A 72 2.19 -2.55 -2.15
CA LEU A 72 3.30 -3.01 -1.32
C LEU A 72 3.58 -2.14 -0.08
N SER A 73 3.65 -2.84 1.06
CA SER A 73 4.58 -2.71 2.21
C SER A 73 4.71 -1.41 3.01
N PHE A 74 4.38 -0.24 2.49
CA PHE A 74 4.44 1.00 3.29
C PHE A 74 3.19 1.23 4.13
N ASN A 75 2.03 0.73 3.68
CA ASN A 75 0.79 0.85 4.42
C ASN A 75 0.83 0.10 5.75
N SER A 76 1.47 -1.08 5.84
CA SER A 76 1.55 -1.84 7.09
C SER A 76 2.46 -1.17 8.14
N PHE A 77 3.55 -0.53 7.69
CA PHE A 77 4.38 0.30 8.56
C PHE A 77 3.62 1.55 9.02
N TYR A 78 2.95 2.24 8.09
CA TYR A 78 2.15 3.43 8.39
C TYR A 78 0.97 3.10 9.34
N GLU A 79 0.31 1.96 9.14
CA GLU A 79 -0.72 1.41 10.02
C GLU A 79 -0.21 1.06 11.42
N ALA A 80 1.08 0.73 11.58
CA ALA A 80 1.68 0.50 12.89
C ALA A 80 1.84 1.81 13.69
N PHE A 81 1.88 2.96 13.02
CA PHE A 81 2.00 4.29 13.64
C PHE A 81 0.69 5.09 13.67
N ILE A 82 -0.33 4.71 12.90
CA ILE A 82 -1.66 5.33 13.00
C ILE A 82 -2.44 4.71 14.16
N PRO A 83 -2.92 5.50 15.13
CA PRO A 83 -3.76 4.98 16.20
C PRO A 83 -5.07 4.41 15.63
N VAL A 84 -5.56 3.35 16.28
CA VAL A 84 -6.67 2.46 15.92
C VAL A 84 -8.00 3.20 15.69
N TYR A 85 -8.11 3.93 14.59
CA TYR A 85 -9.38 4.43 14.08
C TYR A 85 -9.34 4.47 12.55
N PHE A 86 -9.71 3.36 11.95
CA PHE A 86 -10.09 3.30 10.54
C PHE A 86 -11.61 3.39 10.46
N GLN A 87 -12.12 4.53 9.99
CA GLN A 87 -13.52 4.64 9.60
C GLN A 87 -13.62 4.50 8.09
N LYS A 88 -14.25 3.40 7.64
CA LYS A 88 -14.60 3.23 6.24
C LYS A 88 -15.59 4.35 5.86
N LEU A 89 -15.14 5.27 5.02
CA LEU A 89 -15.99 6.35 4.51
C LEU A 89 -16.85 5.79 3.37
N GLU A 90 -18.14 5.59 3.62
CA GLU A 90 -19.10 5.23 2.59
C GLU A 90 -19.71 6.51 2.01
N LEU A 91 -19.12 6.99 0.91
CA LEU A 91 -19.64 8.15 0.17
C LEU A 91 -20.83 7.73 -0.69
N ASN A 92 -22.03 8.07 -0.24
CA ASN A 92 -23.22 8.03 -1.09
C ASN A 92 -23.23 9.26 -1.99
N CYS A 93 -22.50 9.18 -3.10
CA CYS A 93 -22.56 10.20 -4.14
C CYS A 93 -23.92 10.13 -4.84
N THR A 94 -24.79 11.11 -4.61
CA THR A 94 -25.98 11.30 -5.43
C THR A 94 -25.57 12.08 -6.67
N THR A 95 -25.75 11.49 -7.86
CA THR A 95 -25.57 12.22 -9.11
C THR A 95 -26.73 13.20 -9.26
N TYR A 96 -26.49 14.46 -8.99
CA TYR A 96 -27.46 15.51 -9.27
C TYR A 96 -27.47 15.73 -10.78
N ASN A 97 -28.48 15.20 -11.47
CA ASN A 97 -28.70 15.48 -12.88
C ASN A 97 -29.20 16.93 -13.02
N ASN A 98 -28.28 17.84 -13.29
CA ASN A 98 -28.64 19.15 -13.83
C ASN A 98 -29.14 18.93 -15.26
N ASN A 99 -30.45 19.03 -15.46
CA ASN A 99 -31.04 19.13 -16.80
C ASN A 99 -30.71 20.51 -17.36
N TYR A 100 -29.55 20.65 -17.99
CA TYR A 100 -29.26 21.82 -18.81
C TYR A 100 -30.06 21.72 -20.11
N PHE A 101 -31.01 22.63 -20.31
CA PHE A 101 -31.64 22.81 -21.62
C PHE A 101 -30.60 23.45 -22.55
N ILE A 102 -30.04 22.65 -23.45
CA ILE A 102 -29.18 23.15 -24.53
C ILE A 102 -30.12 23.78 -25.58
N LEU A 103 -30.06 25.10 -25.72
CA LEU A 103 -30.60 25.80 -26.89
C LEU A 103 -29.65 25.52 -28.06
N ASN A 104 -29.96 24.47 -28.83
CA ASN A 104 -29.15 24.03 -29.96
C ASN A 104 -29.15 25.08 -31.08
N ASN A 105 -27.95 25.40 -31.57
CA ASN A 105 -27.73 25.54 -33.02
C ASN A 105 -26.49 24.76 -33.51
N TRP A 106 -25.73 24.12 -32.61
CA TRP A 106 -24.57 23.30 -32.97
C TRP A 106 -24.69 21.98 -32.23
N ASN A 107 -24.94 20.92 -33.00
CA ASN A 107 -25.35 19.60 -32.50
C ASN A 107 -24.14 18.78 -32.04
N TYR A 108 -23.47 19.22 -30.98
CA TYR A 108 -22.43 18.44 -30.30
C TYR A 108 -22.78 18.30 -28.81
N THR A 109 -23.41 17.19 -28.46
CA THR A 109 -23.58 16.76 -27.07
C THR A 109 -22.27 16.13 -26.58
N LYS A 110 -21.33 16.93 -26.08
CA LYS A 110 -20.22 16.40 -25.26
C LYS A 110 -20.73 16.14 -23.84
N ALA A 111 -21.55 15.11 -23.69
CA ALA A 111 -21.86 14.53 -22.39
C ALA A 111 -20.91 13.34 -22.15
N PHE A 112 -19.62 13.62 -22.03
CA PHE A 112 -18.66 12.67 -21.48
C PHE A 112 -18.22 13.21 -20.11
N ASN A 113 -18.90 12.76 -19.06
CA ASN A 113 -18.31 12.77 -17.73
C ASN A 113 -17.53 11.46 -17.57
N SER A 114 -16.41 11.35 -18.28
CA SER A 114 -15.42 10.33 -17.99
C SER A 114 -14.47 10.90 -16.93
N LEU A 115 -14.55 10.40 -15.70
CA LEU A 115 -13.47 10.53 -14.71
C LEU A 115 -12.38 9.46 -14.94
N TYR A 116 -12.32 8.91 -16.15
CA TYR A 116 -11.38 7.87 -16.53
C TYR A 116 -10.46 8.42 -17.62
N LYS A 117 -9.22 8.70 -17.23
CA LYS A 117 -8.12 8.97 -18.14
C LYS A 117 -7.48 7.62 -18.44
N ASP A 118 -8.00 6.91 -19.44
CA ASP A 118 -7.29 5.80 -20.04
C ASP A 118 -5.95 6.32 -20.57
N ASN A 119 -4.85 5.94 -19.93
CA ASN A 119 -3.60 5.85 -20.65
C ASN A 119 -3.68 4.56 -21.47
N LEU A 120 -4.00 4.69 -22.75
CA LEU A 120 -3.91 3.57 -23.69
C LEU A 120 -2.44 3.12 -23.75
N ASP A 121 -2.13 1.98 -23.14
CA ASP A 121 -0.80 1.38 -23.29
C ASP A 121 -0.62 0.95 -24.76
N PRO A 122 0.38 1.50 -25.48
CA PRO A 122 0.65 1.05 -26.84
C PRO A 122 1.14 -0.41 -26.81
N PRO A 123 0.78 -1.23 -27.81
CA PRO A 123 1.20 -2.62 -27.85
C PRO A 123 2.74 -2.74 -27.87
N PRO A 124 3.30 -3.78 -27.23
CA PRO A 124 4.73 -3.96 -27.15
C PRO A 124 5.33 -4.08 -28.56
N LYS A 125 6.35 -3.26 -28.84
CA LYS A 125 7.12 -3.37 -30.08
C LYS A 125 8.02 -4.59 -29.98
N VAL A 126 7.83 -5.53 -30.90
CA VAL A 126 8.78 -6.62 -31.11
C VAL A 126 10.05 -6.03 -31.72
N VAL A 127 11.17 -6.15 -31.02
CA VAL A 127 12.51 -6.05 -31.59
C VAL A 127 13.21 -7.37 -31.31
#